data_AF-A0A2C5ZIH0-F1
#
_entry.id   AF-A0A2C5ZIH0-F1
#
_cell.length_a   1.000
_cell.length_b   1.000
_cell.length_c   1.000
_cell.angle_alpha   90.00
_cell.angle_beta   90.00
_cell.angle_gamma   90.00
#
_symmetry.space_group_name_H-M   'P 1'
#
loop_
_entity.id
_entity.type
_entity.pdbx_description
1 polymer ?
#
loop_
_entity_poly.entity_id
_entity_poly.type
_entity_poly.pdbx_seq_one_letter_code
_entity_poly.pdbx_strand_id
1 'polypeptide(L)'
;MASRCLPETQFGIELEFVSPPMAEIVMLKHQTKIPRELVSRDLRREGCFYNLALLLQSNGLPSAMEIILTESDCGEDPYRNDALEESFVKSNLRVMDPSNVSDDLTKDLRFQYWIFKPECDLTDQAMYSFWSEIELNTPILHESEAKSGFPRVNKALELIAKAHDAGVHINPYCGLHVQISPVTGLKPRQAAKVITIVFLVEHRLLFHLCHPTRRTRHDTIMKSMFGSIEEGFSPSRWERLDLEMRDWMPKSFLAIHGDRMRPVWDTNNGMADVSECLYFPDSKVANHTERCALNVNGHHYNDIWTYTLEFRHAQASFNKEFVANWTTLLLAIAKIGYLPAPEYKAIVERLWSVVKVDPQPRDSWRWLLRILSHGVPQCEGLRLDEAYWERRLRDYETKSYPDVFEGRAVLR
;
A
#
# COMPACT_ATOMS: atom_id res chain seq x y z
N MET A 1 -22.41 -26.80 10.64
CA MET A 1 -22.49 -25.33 10.49
C MET A 1 -21.96 -24.99 9.12
N ALA A 2 -22.75 -24.35 8.25
CA ALA A 2 -22.26 -23.91 6.95
C ALA A 2 -21.11 -22.91 7.19
N SER A 3 -19.91 -23.25 6.70
CA SER A 3 -18.77 -22.34 6.65
C SER A 3 -19.21 -21.13 5.83
N ARG A 4 -19.42 -20.00 6.51
CA ARG A 4 -19.80 -18.75 5.84
C ARG A 4 -18.52 -18.12 5.34
N CYS A 5 -18.24 -18.22 4.04
CA CYS A 5 -17.11 -17.54 3.43
C CYS A 5 -17.25 -16.03 3.65
N LEU A 6 -16.14 -15.38 3.99
CA LEU A 6 -16.08 -13.93 4.12
C LEU A 6 -16.18 -13.27 2.74
N PRO A 7 -16.47 -11.96 2.68
CA PRO A 7 -16.45 -11.23 1.41
C PRO A 7 -15.13 -11.46 0.67
N GLU A 8 -15.21 -11.68 -0.65
CA GLU A 8 -14.04 -11.79 -1.51
C GLU A 8 -13.23 -10.48 -1.42
N THR A 9 -11.92 -10.62 -1.23
CA THR A 9 -11.01 -9.47 -1.22
C THR A 9 -10.42 -9.20 -2.59
N GLN A 10 -10.13 -7.94 -2.84
CA GLN A 10 -9.26 -7.50 -3.92
C GLN A 10 -8.16 -6.61 -3.32
N PHE A 11 -7.03 -6.55 -4.00
CA PHE A 11 -5.88 -5.78 -3.53
C PHE A 11 -5.07 -5.18 -4.68
N GLY A 12 -4.39 -4.08 -4.40
CA GLY A 12 -3.36 -3.49 -5.25
C GLY A 12 -2.04 -3.43 -4.49
N ILE A 13 -0.93 -3.47 -5.21
CA ILE A 13 0.41 -3.26 -4.65
C ILE A 13 0.99 -1.99 -5.28
N GLU A 14 1.64 -1.18 -4.47
CA GLU A 14 2.48 -0.07 -4.90
C GLU A 14 3.91 -0.36 -4.48
N LEU A 15 4.84 -0.27 -5.42
CA LEU A 15 6.25 -0.52 -5.19
C LEU A 15 7.07 0.66 -5.66
N GLU A 16 7.72 1.33 -4.71
CA GLU A 16 8.63 2.44 -4.97
C GLU A 16 10.06 1.92 -5.19
N PHE A 17 10.78 2.45 -6.17
CA PHE A 17 12.17 2.13 -6.42
C PHE A 17 12.86 3.21 -7.28
N VAL A 18 14.19 3.12 -7.38
CA VAL A 18 14.99 4.00 -8.22
C VAL A 18 15.56 3.18 -9.38
N SER A 19 15.35 3.61 -10.61
CA SER A 19 15.75 2.90 -11.82
C SER A 19 16.82 3.67 -12.59
N PRO A 20 17.85 3.00 -13.13
CA PRO A 20 18.83 3.65 -14.00
C PRO A 20 18.13 4.20 -15.26
N PRO A 21 18.72 5.20 -15.94
CA PRO A 21 18.18 5.68 -17.20
C PRO A 21 18.22 4.56 -18.26
N MET A 22 17.06 4.25 -18.85
CA MET A 22 16.90 3.20 -19.87
C MET A 22 16.67 3.74 -21.28
N ALA A 23 16.71 5.06 -21.45
CA ALA A 23 16.50 5.73 -22.72
C ALA A 23 17.65 6.69 -23.04
N GLU A 24 17.89 6.90 -24.33
CA GLU A 24 18.82 7.91 -24.80
C GLU A 24 18.35 9.33 -24.47
N ILE A 25 19.29 10.27 -24.44
CA ILE A 25 18.97 11.68 -24.19
C ILE A 25 18.26 12.26 -25.41
N VAL A 26 17.02 12.71 -25.22
CA VAL A 26 16.24 13.37 -26.27
C VAL A 26 16.80 14.78 -26.53
N MET A 27 17.22 15.04 -27.77
CA MET A 27 17.73 16.34 -28.20
C MET A 27 16.60 17.22 -28.74
N LEU A 28 16.10 18.13 -27.89
CA LEU A 28 15.05 19.08 -28.26
C LEU A 28 15.53 20.14 -29.26
N LYS A 29 14.72 20.43 -30.29
CA LYS A 29 15.03 21.41 -31.34
C LYS A 29 14.46 22.80 -31.03
N HIS A 30 13.33 22.88 -30.34
CA HIS A 30 12.61 24.13 -30.09
C HIS A 30 12.72 24.59 -28.63
N GLN A 31 12.39 25.86 -28.39
CA GLN A 31 12.26 26.40 -27.04
C GLN A 31 11.05 25.79 -26.34
N THR A 32 11.25 25.36 -25.10
CA THR A 32 10.20 24.80 -24.23
C THR A 32 9.67 25.87 -23.29
N LYS A 33 8.43 25.72 -22.83
CA LYS A 33 7.79 26.64 -21.89
C LYS A 33 8.43 26.62 -20.50
N ILE A 34 8.95 25.44 -20.11
CA ILE A 34 9.68 25.23 -18.87
C ILE A 34 11.19 25.07 -19.14
N PRO A 35 12.07 25.26 -18.14
CA PRO A 35 13.51 25.10 -18.30
C PRO A 35 13.90 23.78 -18.96
N ARG A 36 14.83 23.84 -19.92
CA ARG A 36 15.22 22.69 -20.75
C ARG A 36 15.76 21.53 -19.93
N GLU A 37 16.40 21.82 -18.81
CA GLU A 37 16.94 20.83 -17.88
C GLU A 37 15.82 20.00 -17.23
N LEU A 38 14.69 20.63 -16.90
CA LEU A 38 13.52 19.95 -16.33
C LEU A 38 12.85 19.07 -17.39
N VAL A 39 12.65 19.58 -18.61
CA VAL A 39 12.11 18.77 -19.72
C VAL A 39 13.01 17.57 -20.00
N SER A 40 14.33 17.78 -20.06
CA SER A 40 15.28 16.70 -20.34
C SER A 40 15.33 15.63 -19.24
N ARG A 41 15.09 16.04 -17.98
CA ARG A 41 14.96 15.11 -16.86
C ARG A 41 13.67 14.31 -16.97
N ASP A 42 12.55 14.96 -17.25
CA ASP A 42 11.24 14.31 -17.26
C ASP A 42 11.06 13.40 -18.49
N LEU A 43 11.58 13.78 -19.66
CA LEU A 43 11.68 12.89 -20.84
C LEU A 43 12.51 11.63 -20.56
N ARG A 44 13.58 11.76 -19.77
CA ARG A 44 14.40 10.61 -19.38
C ARG A 44 13.63 9.66 -18.45
N ARG A 45 12.83 10.23 -17.53
CA ARG A 45 11.94 9.46 -16.64
C ARG A 45 10.86 8.74 -17.43
N GLU A 46 10.18 9.44 -18.34
CA GLU A 46 9.20 8.85 -19.27
C GLU A 46 9.82 7.74 -20.12
N GLY A 47 11.05 7.91 -20.60
CA GLY A 47 11.77 6.86 -21.29
C GLY A 47 12.03 5.63 -20.44
N CYS A 48 12.32 5.80 -19.16
CA CYS A 48 12.43 4.69 -18.22
C CYS A 48 11.07 3.99 -18.04
N PHE A 49 9.99 4.75 -17.82
CA PHE A 49 8.64 4.20 -17.68
C PHE A 49 8.20 3.45 -18.93
N TYR A 50 8.45 4.01 -20.11
CA TYR A 50 8.13 3.40 -21.40
C TYR A 50 8.81 2.04 -21.57
N ASN A 51 10.12 1.96 -21.33
CA ASN A 51 10.86 0.71 -21.47
C ASN A 51 10.39 -0.35 -20.47
N LEU A 52 10.12 0.03 -19.23
CA LEU A 52 9.60 -0.88 -18.21
C LEU A 52 8.16 -1.34 -18.51
N ALA A 53 7.29 -0.43 -18.95
CA ALA A 53 5.93 -0.76 -19.38
C ALA A 53 5.97 -1.70 -20.58
N LEU A 54 6.71 -1.37 -21.64
CA LEU A 54 6.86 -2.23 -22.81
C LEU A 54 7.41 -3.62 -22.45
N LEU A 55 8.34 -3.70 -21.49
CA LEU A 55 8.84 -4.97 -20.98
C LEU A 55 7.73 -5.80 -20.32
N LEU A 56 6.88 -5.20 -19.50
CA LEU A 56 5.73 -5.91 -18.90
C LEU A 56 4.70 -6.31 -19.98
N GLN A 57 4.34 -5.40 -20.89
CA GLN A 57 3.38 -5.66 -21.97
C GLN A 57 3.82 -6.82 -22.86
N SER A 58 5.06 -6.80 -23.34
CA SER A 58 5.63 -7.86 -24.19
C SER A 58 5.69 -9.23 -23.48
N ASN A 59 5.56 -9.22 -22.16
CA ASN A 59 5.50 -10.40 -21.32
C ASN A 59 4.07 -10.70 -20.82
N GLY A 60 3.03 -10.18 -21.48
CA GLY A 60 1.64 -10.53 -21.19
C GLY A 60 1.10 -9.94 -19.89
N LEU A 61 1.68 -8.84 -19.41
CA LEU A 61 1.17 -8.06 -18.29
C LEU A 61 0.69 -6.71 -18.84
N PRO A 62 -0.63 -6.48 -18.95
CA PRO A 62 -1.18 -5.23 -19.49
C PRO A 62 -0.64 -4.03 -18.74
N SER A 63 0.07 -3.15 -19.42
CA SER A 63 0.83 -2.09 -18.75
C SER A 63 0.58 -0.73 -19.37
N ALA A 64 0.79 0.30 -18.56
CA ALA A 64 0.71 1.68 -18.96
C ALA A 64 1.79 2.51 -18.26
N MET A 65 1.98 3.73 -18.73
CA MET A 65 2.83 4.74 -18.07
C MET A 65 2.08 6.05 -17.96
N GLU A 66 2.35 6.80 -16.90
CA GLU A 66 1.97 8.21 -16.84
C GLU A 66 2.96 9.05 -17.64
N ILE A 67 2.42 9.88 -18.53
CA ILE A 67 3.16 10.94 -19.21
C ILE A 67 3.23 12.13 -18.24
N ILE A 68 4.44 12.55 -17.91
CA ILE A 68 4.76 13.65 -17.00
C ILE A 68 4.55 14.98 -17.72
N LEU A 69 5.07 15.11 -18.94
CA LEU A 69 5.08 16.34 -19.70
C LEU A 69 3.78 16.51 -20.47
N THR A 70 3.13 17.65 -20.30
CA THR A 70 1.98 18.00 -21.15
C THR A 70 2.47 18.40 -22.54
N GLU A 71 1.58 18.37 -23.53
CA GLU A 71 1.86 18.91 -24.87
C GLU A 71 2.35 20.37 -24.82
N SER A 72 1.85 21.14 -23.84
CA SER A 72 2.26 22.53 -23.64
C SER A 72 3.66 22.69 -23.02
N ASP A 73 4.16 21.67 -22.33
CA ASP A 73 5.50 21.64 -21.75
C ASP A 73 6.53 21.22 -22.80
N CYS A 74 6.20 20.20 -23.60
CA CYS A 74 7.05 19.67 -24.66
C CYS A 74 6.23 19.09 -25.83
N GLY A 75 6.04 19.85 -26.91
CA GLY A 75 5.43 19.34 -28.14
C GLY A 75 6.30 18.35 -28.93
N GLU A 76 7.56 18.17 -28.53
CA GLU A 76 8.52 17.23 -29.13
C GLU A 76 8.66 15.93 -28.32
N ASP A 77 7.77 15.66 -27.35
CA ASP A 77 7.80 14.43 -26.54
C ASP A 77 7.61 13.18 -27.43
N PRO A 78 8.65 12.33 -27.61
CA PRO A 78 8.56 11.14 -28.45
C PRO A 78 7.64 10.08 -27.83
N TYR A 79 7.51 10.03 -26.51
CA TYR A 79 6.64 9.05 -25.85
C TYR A 79 5.16 9.42 -26.02
N ARG A 80 4.87 10.68 -26.34
CA ARG A 80 3.55 11.12 -26.78
C ARG A 80 3.37 10.96 -28.29
N ASN A 81 4.28 11.52 -29.08
CA ASN A 81 4.13 11.68 -30.52
C ASN A 81 4.22 10.37 -31.30
N ASP A 82 4.98 9.39 -30.81
CA ASP A 82 5.13 8.09 -31.47
C ASP A 82 4.01 7.10 -31.09
N ALA A 83 3.12 7.48 -30.15
CA ALA A 83 2.02 6.64 -29.71
C ALA A 83 0.80 6.80 -30.63
N LEU A 84 0.06 5.71 -30.83
CA LEU A 84 -1.25 5.77 -31.49
C LEU A 84 -2.24 6.55 -30.62
N GLU A 85 -3.14 7.31 -31.23
CA GLU A 85 -4.13 8.13 -30.51
C GLU A 85 -4.98 7.29 -29.55
N GLU A 86 -5.33 6.06 -29.93
CA GLU A 86 -6.12 5.14 -29.09
C GLU A 86 -5.36 4.62 -27.86
N SER A 87 -4.05 4.87 -27.78
CA SER A 87 -3.23 4.47 -26.62
C SER A 87 -3.46 5.35 -25.39
N PHE A 88 -4.10 6.51 -25.54
CA PHE A 88 -4.24 7.48 -24.46
C PHE A 88 -5.57 7.37 -23.72
N VAL A 89 -5.47 7.31 -22.41
CA VAL A 89 -6.60 7.37 -21.48
C VAL A 89 -6.46 8.61 -20.60
N LYS A 90 -7.53 9.41 -20.47
CA LYS A 90 -7.57 10.62 -19.62
C LYS A 90 -6.38 11.59 -19.82
N SER A 91 -5.96 11.76 -21.07
CA SER A 91 -4.89 12.66 -21.60
C SER A 91 -3.43 12.44 -21.13
N ASN A 92 -3.19 11.75 -20.02
CA ASN A 92 -1.84 11.54 -19.49
C ASN A 92 -1.48 10.07 -19.21
N LEU A 93 -2.39 9.11 -19.38
CA LEU A 93 -2.05 7.68 -19.25
C LEU A 93 -1.87 7.07 -20.63
N ARG A 94 -0.66 6.59 -20.95
CA ARG A 94 -0.37 5.86 -22.18
C ARG A 94 -0.40 4.36 -21.91
N VAL A 95 -1.37 3.66 -22.49
CA VAL A 95 -1.45 2.19 -22.50
C VAL A 95 -0.53 1.65 -23.60
N MET A 96 0.24 0.61 -23.29
CA MET A 96 1.25 0.10 -24.25
C MET A 96 0.63 -0.66 -25.43
N ASP A 97 -0.57 -1.19 -25.26
CA ASP A 97 -1.32 -1.89 -26.29
C ASP A 97 -2.78 -1.42 -26.27
N PRO A 98 -3.20 -0.60 -27.25
CA PRO A 98 -4.56 -0.06 -27.33
C PRO A 98 -5.65 -1.12 -27.38
N SER A 99 -5.36 -2.33 -27.83
CA SER A 99 -6.35 -3.42 -27.86
C SER A 99 -6.75 -3.90 -26.46
N ASN A 100 -5.97 -3.56 -25.44
CA ASN A 100 -6.29 -3.83 -24.04
C ASN A 100 -7.10 -2.69 -23.39
N VAL A 101 -7.36 -1.59 -24.10
CA VAL A 101 -8.21 -0.50 -23.60
C VAL A 101 -9.63 -1.02 -23.46
N SER A 102 -10.04 -1.22 -22.21
CA SER A 102 -11.39 -1.67 -21.90
C SER A 102 -12.42 -0.59 -22.23
N ASP A 103 -13.47 -0.99 -22.95
CA ASP A 103 -14.67 -0.18 -23.16
C ASP A 103 -15.53 -0.04 -21.88
N ASP A 104 -15.16 -0.73 -20.79
CA ASP A 104 -15.87 -0.67 -19.52
C ASP A 104 -15.60 0.67 -18.82
N LEU A 105 -16.39 1.68 -19.23
CA LEU A 105 -16.42 3.01 -18.64
C LEU A 105 -16.94 3.01 -17.19
N THR A 106 -17.27 1.87 -16.58
CA THR A 106 -17.73 1.82 -15.18
C THR A 106 -16.60 1.71 -14.16
N LYS A 107 -15.35 1.53 -14.60
CA LYS A 107 -14.17 1.42 -13.74
C LYS A 107 -13.11 2.44 -14.12
N ASP A 108 -12.39 2.97 -13.13
CA ASP A 108 -11.19 3.75 -13.44
C ASP A 108 -10.18 2.83 -14.13
N LEU A 109 -9.97 3.09 -15.43
CA LEU A 109 -9.09 2.31 -16.30
C LEU A 109 -7.68 2.16 -15.73
N ARG A 110 -7.23 3.09 -14.88
CA ARG A 110 -5.93 3.00 -14.19
C ARG A 110 -5.78 1.71 -13.37
N PHE A 111 -6.87 1.20 -12.82
CA PHE A 111 -6.84 -0.02 -12.01
C PHE A 111 -6.78 -1.32 -12.82
N GLN A 112 -6.66 -1.23 -14.15
CA GLN A 112 -6.59 -2.39 -15.05
C GLN A 112 -5.18 -2.70 -15.55
N TYR A 113 -4.21 -1.80 -15.27
CA TYR A 113 -2.86 -1.90 -15.79
C TYR A 113 -1.80 -1.93 -14.70
N TRP A 114 -0.65 -2.48 -15.04
CA TRP A 114 0.61 -2.22 -14.35
C TRP A 114 1.10 -0.83 -14.77
N ILE A 115 1.02 0.15 -13.86
CA ILE A 115 1.30 1.55 -14.17
C ILE A 115 2.64 1.96 -13.58
N PHE A 116 3.48 2.54 -14.42
CA PHE A 116 4.67 3.27 -13.99
C PHE A 116 4.37 4.76 -13.93
N LYS A 117 4.58 5.38 -12.77
CA LYS A 117 4.35 6.80 -12.55
C LYS A 117 5.54 7.44 -11.83
N PRO A 118 5.72 8.77 -11.95
CA PRO A 118 6.76 9.45 -11.21
C PRO A 118 6.47 9.38 -9.71
N GLU A 119 7.52 9.17 -8.93
CA GLU A 119 7.53 9.42 -7.50
C GLU A 119 8.58 10.49 -7.18
N CYS A 120 8.41 11.18 -6.07
CA CYS A 120 9.30 12.22 -5.59
C CYS A 120 9.92 11.81 -4.25
N ASP A 121 11.09 12.36 -3.95
CA ASP A 121 11.77 12.25 -2.66
C ASP A 121 12.13 10.81 -2.26
N LEU A 122 12.27 9.91 -3.24
CA LEU A 122 12.78 8.56 -3.00
C LEU A 122 14.29 8.57 -2.74
N THR A 123 15.02 9.64 -3.04
CA THR A 123 16.44 9.71 -2.69
C THR A 123 17.00 11.13 -2.64
N ASP A 124 17.93 11.34 -1.71
CA ASP A 124 18.77 12.53 -1.59
C ASP A 124 20.22 12.29 -2.07
N GLN A 125 20.52 11.09 -2.55
CA GLN A 125 21.90 10.72 -2.89
C GLN A 125 22.26 11.19 -4.29
N ALA A 126 23.34 11.97 -4.38
CA ALA A 126 23.83 12.55 -5.64
C ALA A 126 24.09 11.52 -6.76
N MET A 127 24.41 10.27 -6.41
CA MET A 127 24.63 9.18 -7.37
C MET A 127 23.37 8.84 -8.19
N TYR A 128 22.18 9.16 -7.68
CA TYR A 128 20.90 8.93 -8.36
C TYR A 128 20.35 10.20 -9.05
N SER A 129 21.15 11.27 -9.14
CA SER A 129 20.73 12.54 -9.77
C SER A 129 20.22 12.40 -11.21
N PHE A 130 20.62 11.34 -11.92
CA PHE A 130 20.18 11.02 -13.28
C PHE A 130 19.30 9.77 -13.38
N TRP A 131 18.96 9.18 -12.24
CA TRP A 131 18.09 8.01 -12.17
C TRP A 131 16.63 8.45 -12.05
N SER A 132 15.73 7.54 -12.36
CA SER A 132 14.28 7.77 -12.29
C SER A 132 13.75 7.24 -10.97
N GLU A 133 13.06 8.08 -10.23
CA GLU A 133 12.27 7.69 -9.05
C GLU A 133 10.91 7.25 -9.55
N ILE A 134 10.54 6.01 -9.23
CA ILE A 134 9.42 5.31 -9.86
C ILE A 134 8.54 4.70 -8.79
N GLU A 135 7.22 4.87 -8.94
CA GLU A 135 6.24 4.00 -8.31
C GLU A 135 5.63 3.09 -9.39
N LEU A 136 5.60 1.79 -9.12
CA LEU A 136 4.81 0.81 -9.86
C LEU A 136 3.51 0.55 -9.10
N ASN A 137 2.37 0.74 -9.76
CA ASN A 137 1.06 0.33 -9.26
C ASN A 137 0.61 -0.90 -10.02
N THR A 138 0.14 -1.92 -9.31
CA THR A 138 -0.48 -3.08 -9.95
C THR A 138 -1.91 -2.75 -10.39
N PRO A 139 -2.50 -3.52 -11.33
CA PRO A 139 -3.95 -3.55 -11.44
C PRO A 139 -4.58 -3.99 -10.12
N ILE A 140 -5.89 -3.82 -9.96
CA ILE A 140 -6.62 -4.46 -8.87
C ILE A 140 -6.60 -5.97 -9.10
N LEU A 141 -5.95 -6.69 -8.19
CA LEU A 141 -5.78 -8.13 -8.19
C LEU A 141 -6.87 -8.77 -7.33
N HIS A 142 -7.42 -9.89 -7.82
CA HIS A 142 -8.34 -10.72 -7.04
C HIS A 142 -7.58 -11.55 -6.00
N GLU A 143 -8.25 -11.94 -4.92
CA GLU A 143 -7.72 -12.84 -3.89
C GLU A 143 -7.16 -14.15 -4.45
N SER A 144 -7.67 -14.62 -5.59
CA SER A 144 -7.15 -15.78 -6.32
C SER A 144 -5.68 -15.64 -6.70
N GLU A 145 -5.20 -14.42 -6.99
CA GLU A 145 -3.78 -14.14 -7.24
C GLU A 145 -2.93 -14.55 -6.03
N ALA A 146 -3.33 -14.14 -4.83
CA ALA A 146 -2.66 -14.49 -3.57
C ALA A 146 -2.69 -16.00 -3.33
N LYS A 147 -3.85 -16.65 -3.53
CA LYS A 147 -4.02 -18.10 -3.36
C LYS A 147 -3.18 -18.92 -4.34
N SER A 148 -2.92 -18.38 -5.52
CA SER A 148 -2.08 -19.02 -6.55
C SER A 148 -0.58 -18.75 -6.40
N GLY A 149 -0.16 -18.04 -5.34
CA GLY A 149 1.25 -17.74 -5.08
C GLY A 149 1.78 -16.54 -5.85
N PHE A 150 0.91 -15.58 -6.20
CA PHE A 150 1.27 -14.30 -6.82
C PHE A 150 2.00 -14.40 -8.17
N PRO A 151 1.54 -15.23 -9.13
CA PRO A 151 2.26 -15.47 -10.39
C PRO A 151 2.51 -14.20 -11.20
N ARG A 152 1.55 -13.27 -11.30
CA ARG A 152 1.70 -12.04 -12.09
C ARG A 152 2.60 -11.03 -11.40
N VAL A 153 2.46 -10.87 -10.08
CA VAL A 153 3.35 -10.03 -9.27
C VAL A 153 4.79 -10.55 -9.35
N ASN A 154 5.00 -11.85 -9.15
CA ASN A 154 6.33 -12.46 -9.22
C ASN A 154 6.98 -12.26 -10.59
N LYS A 155 6.19 -12.33 -11.66
CA LYS A 155 6.65 -12.06 -13.02
C LYS A 155 7.07 -10.60 -13.20
N ALA A 156 6.25 -9.65 -12.75
CA ALA A 156 6.56 -8.23 -12.83
C ALA A 156 7.84 -7.87 -12.05
N LEU A 157 7.96 -8.33 -10.80
CA LEU A 157 9.14 -8.10 -9.96
C LEU A 157 10.42 -8.64 -10.63
N GLU A 158 10.36 -9.85 -11.18
CA GLU A 158 11.51 -10.45 -11.85
C GLU A 158 11.93 -9.69 -13.11
N LEU A 159 10.97 -9.31 -13.95
CA LEU A 159 11.23 -8.57 -15.18
C LEU A 159 11.87 -7.22 -14.87
N ILE A 160 11.30 -6.45 -13.95
CA ILE A 160 11.79 -5.11 -13.59
C ILE A 160 13.18 -5.18 -12.97
N ALA A 161 13.42 -6.10 -12.02
CA ALA A 161 14.73 -6.21 -11.37
C ALA A 161 15.86 -6.62 -12.34
N LYS A 162 15.50 -7.27 -13.46
CA LYS A 162 16.42 -7.68 -14.53
C LYS A 162 16.42 -6.74 -15.74
N ALA A 163 15.66 -5.65 -15.72
CA ALA A 163 15.48 -4.78 -16.88
C ALA A 163 16.77 -4.03 -17.30
N HIS A 164 17.75 -3.92 -16.40
CA HIS A 164 19.01 -3.24 -16.65
C HIS A 164 20.18 -3.90 -15.91
N ASP A 165 21.38 -3.87 -16.47
CA ASP A 165 22.58 -4.53 -15.91
C ASP A 165 22.96 -4.00 -14.53
N ALA A 166 22.85 -2.68 -14.34
CA ALA A 166 23.02 -2.04 -13.02
C ALA A 166 21.95 -2.48 -12.00
N GLY A 167 20.82 -3.01 -12.47
CA GLY A 167 19.65 -3.33 -11.65
C GLY A 167 18.88 -2.08 -11.21
N VAL A 168 17.71 -2.31 -10.63
CA VAL A 168 16.96 -1.28 -9.91
C VAL A 168 17.45 -1.21 -8.47
N HIS A 169 17.31 -0.04 -7.85
CA HIS A 169 17.80 0.24 -6.52
C HIS A 169 16.64 0.50 -5.56
N ILE A 170 16.79 0.00 -4.33
CA ILE A 170 15.89 0.27 -3.21
C ILE A 170 16.72 0.93 -2.12
N ASN A 171 16.16 1.96 -1.52
CA ASN A 171 16.75 2.62 -0.38
C ASN A 171 15.70 2.78 0.75
N PRO A 172 16.05 3.37 1.90
CA PRO A 172 15.12 3.47 3.02
C PRO A 172 13.85 4.31 2.77
N TYR A 173 13.82 5.16 1.73
CA TYR A 173 12.65 5.98 1.35
C TYR A 173 11.60 5.13 0.64
N CYS A 174 12.04 4.24 -0.25
CA CYS A 174 11.19 3.33 -0.99
C CYS A 174 10.32 2.44 -0.07
N GLY A 175 9.00 2.52 -0.28
CA GLY A 175 7.96 1.75 0.37
C GLY A 175 7.38 0.61 -0.49
N LEU A 176 6.78 -0.35 0.20
CA LEU A 176 5.86 -1.32 -0.37
C LEU A 176 4.49 -1.06 0.25
N HIS A 177 3.55 -0.53 -0.54
CA HIS A 177 2.19 -0.32 -0.08
C HIS A 177 1.26 -1.42 -0.59
N VAL A 178 0.30 -1.79 0.24
CA VAL A 178 -0.75 -2.73 -0.15
C VAL A 178 -2.09 -2.09 0.13
N GLN A 179 -2.89 -1.93 -0.91
CA GLN A 179 -4.26 -1.45 -0.83
C GLN A 179 -5.22 -2.64 -0.82
N ILE A 180 -6.17 -2.70 0.12
CA ILE A 180 -7.10 -3.82 0.27
C ILE A 180 -8.54 -3.33 0.39
N SER A 181 -9.46 -3.97 -0.32
CA SER A 181 -10.90 -3.77 -0.13
C SER A 181 -11.68 -5.07 -0.40
N PRO A 182 -12.90 -5.22 0.14
CA PRO A 182 -13.85 -6.18 -0.41
C PRO A 182 -14.21 -5.81 -1.85
N VAL A 183 -14.45 -6.79 -2.71
CA VAL A 183 -14.99 -6.56 -4.07
C VAL A 183 -16.33 -5.80 -4.02
N THR A 184 -17.11 -6.01 -2.96
CA THR A 184 -18.39 -5.31 -2.73
C THR A 184 -18.23 -3.87 -2.20
N GLY A 185 -17.00 -3.37 -2.07
CA GLY A 185 -16.69 -2.09 -1.44
C GLY A 185 -16.47 -2.20 0.08
N LEU A 186 -15.55 -1.37 0.59
CA LEU A 186 -15.21 -1.29 2.00
C LEU A 186 -16.28 -0.50 2.78
N LYS A 187 -16.77 -1.08 3.88
CA LYS A 187 -17.75 -0.44 4.77
C LYS A 187 -17.09 0.21 5.98
N PRO A 188 -17.61 1.33 6.52
CA PRO A 188 -17.03 2.01 7.68
C PRO A 188 -16.75 1.09 8.88
N ARG A 189 -17.70 0.20 9.23
CA ARG A 189 -17.52 -0.77 10.32
C ARG A 189 -16.38 -1.76 10.05
N GLN A 190 -16.17 -2.16 8.80
CA GLN A 190 -15.04 -3.03 8.44
C GLN A 190 -13.71 -2.28 8.59
N ALA A 191 -13.64 -1.03 8.14
CA ALA A 191 -12.47 -0.17 8.32
C ALA A 191 -12.15 0.03 9.82
N ALA A 192 -13.14 0.40 10.63
CA ALA A 192 -12.99 0.57 12.08
C ALA A 192 -12.42 -0.68 12.76
N LYS A 193 -12.90 -1.86 12.37
CA LYS A 193 -12.39 -3.14 12.87
C LYS A 193 -10.94 -3.40 12.47
N VAL A 194 -10.57 -3.12 11.23
CA VAL A 194 -9.17 -3.26 10.77
C VAL A 194 -8.26 -2.29 11.51
N ILE A 195 -8.68 -1.03 11.67
CA ILE A 195 -7.93 -0.01 12.42
C ILE A 195 -7.69 -0.47 13.86
N THR A 196 -8.70 -1.03 14.54
CA THR A 196 -8.53 -1.57 15.89
C THR A 196 -7.54 -2.74 15.95
N ILE A 197 -7.55 -3.65 14.96
CA ILE A 197 -6.55 -4.73 14.89
C ILE A 197 -5.15 -4.14 14.71
N VAL A 198 -4.98 -3.23 13.74
CA VAL A 198 -3.70 -2.58 13.45
C VAL A 198 -3.19 -1.85 14.69
N PHE A 199 -4.03 -1.08 15.38
CA PHE A 199 -3.69 -0.42 16.64
C PHE A 199 -3.09 -1.39 17.68
N LEU A 200 -3.64 -2.61 17.78
CA LEU A 200 -3.14 -3.62 18.72
C LEU A 200 -1.80 -4.22 18.27
N VAL A 201 -1.59 -4.44 16.97
CA VAL A 201 -0.47 -5.24 16.47
C VAL A 201 0.65 -4.44 15.82
N GLU A 202 0.46 -3.16 15.55
CA GLU A 202 1.35 -2.40 14.66
C GLU A 202 2.80 -2.38 15.12
N HIS A 203 3.08 -1.89 16.34
CA HIS A 203 4.46 -1.80 16.83
C HIS A 203 5.07 -3.15 17.18
N ARG A 204 4.25 -4.09 17.64
CA ARG A 204 4.70 -5.38 18.18
C ARG A 204 4.80 -6.47 17.11
N LEU A 205 4.13 -6.27 15.97
CA LEU A 205 4.11 -7.19 14.84
C LEU A 205 4.47 -6.48 13.53
N LEU A 206 3.64 -5.58 13.01
CA LEU A 206 3.82 -5.03 11.64
C LEU A 206 5.19 -4.36 11.46
N PHE A 207 5.49 -3.35 12.27
CA PHE A 207 6.81 -2.71 12.28
C PHE A 207 7.93 -3.60 12.81
N HIS A 208 7.59 -4.65 13.57
CA HIS A 208 8.59 -5.60 14.02
C HIS A 208 9.14 -6.41 12.84
N LEU A 209 8.25 -6.84 11.94
CA LEU A 209 8.53 -7.64 10.75
C LEU A 209 9.13 -6.85 9.58
N CYS A 210 9.05 -5.51 9.61
CA CYS A 210 9.68 -4.63 8.63
C CYS A 210 11.15 -4.35 8.94
N HIS A 211 11.87 -3.80 7.95
CA HIS A 211 13.23 -3.33 8.12
C HIS A 211 13.32 -2.28 9.25
N PRO A 212 14.34 -2.31 10.13
CA PRO A 212 14.43 -1.42 11.30
C PRO A 212 14.31 0.08 10.98
N THR A 213 14.79 0.52 9.81
CA THR A 213 14.68 1.94 9.37
C THR A 213 13.25 2.40 9.13
N ARG A 214 12.28 1.50 8.95
CA ARG A 214 10.87 1.87 8.78
C ARG A 214 10.25 2.35 10.08
N ARG A 215 10.71 1.85 11.23
CA ARG A 215 10.20 2.24 12.56
C ARG A 215 10.36 3.74 12.77
N THR A 216 11.57 4.25 12.57
CA THR A 216 11.88 5.68 12.75
C THR A 216 11.20 6.61 11.74
N ARG A 217 10.66 6.06 10.63
CA ARG A 217 10.04 6.84 9.54
C ARG A 217 8.53 6.89 9.61
N HIS A 218 7.91 5.96 10.35
CA HIS A 218 6.46 5.81 10.43
C HIS A 218 5.97 5.72 11.88
N ASP A 219 6.69 6.34 12.83
CA ASP A 219 6.26 6.48 14.24
C ASP A 219 4.89 7.18 14.38
N THR A 220 4.33 7.66 13.27
CA THR A 220 3.13 8.48 13.21
C THR A 220 1.86 7.74 13.64
N ILE A 221 1.65 6.41 13.64
CA ILE A 221 0.36 5.90 14.16
C ILE A 221 0.20 6.02 15.69
N MET A 222 1.30 5.97 16.47
CA MET A 222 1.23 6.27 17.90
C MET A 222 1.30 7.77 18.20
N LYS A 223 1.86 8.57 17.29
CA LYS A 223 1.89 10.05 17.39
C LYS A 223 0.66 10.70 16.76
N SER A 224 0.00 10.02 15.83
CA SER A 224 -1.32 10.30 15.29
C SER A 224 -2.22 10.00 16.45
N MET A 225 -2.36 11.01 17.27
CA MET A 225 -3.60 11.20 17.97
C MET A 225 -4.70 10.86 16.98
N PHE A 226 -5.65 10.04 17.42
CA PHE A 226 -7.04 10.04 16.98
C PHE A 226 -7.55 11.48 17.08
N GLY A 227 -7.03 12.30 16.16
CA GLY A 227 -6.67 13.68 16.42
C GLY A 227 -7.92 14.47 16.49
N SER A 228 -8.30 14.81 17.70
CA SER A 228 -9.19 15.92 18.01
C SER A 228 -10.41 16.01 17.10
N ILE A 229 -11.41 15.13 17.31
CA ILE A 229 -12.79 15.59 17.09
C ILE A 229 -13.05 16.59 18.21
N GLU A 230 -12.69 17.86 17.97
CA GLU A 230 -12.88 18.98 18.90
C GLU A 230 -14.37 19.26 19.19
N GLU A 231 -15.27 18.65 18.43
CA GLU A 231 -16.70 18.64 18.72
C GLU A 231 -17.03 17.48 19.67
N GLY A 232 -16.93 17.75 20.98
CA GLY A 232 -17.33 16.81 22.01
C GLY A 232 -18.73 16.24 21.73
N PHE A 233 -18.83 14.92 21.58
CA PHE A 233 -20.12 14.28 21.34
C PHE A 233 -21.02 14.39 22.58
N SER A 234 -22.34 14.40 22.36
CA SER A 234 -23.31 14.43 23.45
C SER A 234 -23.29 13.13 24.28
N PRO A 235 -23.57 13.18 25.59
CA PRO A 235 -23.52 12.01 26.48
C PRO A 235 -24.35 10.82 26.00
N SER A 236 -25.54 11.04 25.44
CA SER A 236 -26.43 9.97 24.96
C SER A 236 -25.90 9.27 23.70
N ARG A 237 -25.15 9.99 22.85
CA ARG A 237 -24.49 9.41 21.67
C ARG A 237 -23.34 8.51 22.09
N TRP A 238 -22.57 8.92 23.10
CA TRP A 238 -21.49 8.11 23.68
C TRP A 238 -21.99 6.84 24.35
N GLU A 239 -23.07 6.90 25.14
CA GLU A 239 -23.62 5.72 25.82
C GLU A 239 -24.04 4.64 24.82
N ARG A 240 -24.70 5.03 23.72
CA ARG A 240 -25.10 4.09 22.67
C ARG A 240 -23.91 3.48 21.96
N LEU A 241 -22.92 4.30 21.61
CA LEU A 241 -21.69 3.85 20.97
C LEU A 241 -20.89 2.91 21.88
N ASP A 242 -20.82 3.20 23.18
CA ASP A 242 -20.16 2.35 24.17
C ASP A 242 -20.85 0.99 24.28
N LEU A 243 -22.19 0.94 24.20
CA LEU A 243 -22.93 -0.33 24.13
C LEU A 243 -22.58 -1.10 22.85
N GLU A 244 -22.57 -0.44 21.70
CA GLU A 244 -22.20 -1.09 20.43
C GLU A 244 -20.76 -1.60 20.46
N MET A 245 -19.81 -0.79 20.90
CA MET A 245 -18.40 -1.18 21.00
C MET A 245 -18.19 -2.42 21.89
N ARG A 246 -19.02 -2.61 22.92
CA ARG A 246 -18.96 -3.81 23.78
C ARG A 246 -19.37 -5.09 23.06
N ASP A 247 -20.12 -5.02 21.97
CA ASP A 247 -20.43 -6.20 21.15
C ASP A 247 -19.21 -6.67 20.35
N TRP A 248 -18.28 -5.75 20.05
CA TRP A 248 -17.12 -6.01 19.21
C TRP A 248 -15.80 -6.13 19.99
N MET A 249 -15.73 -5.61 21.21
CA MET A 249 -14.47 -5.51 21.96
C MET A 249 -14.65 -5.92 23.43
N PRO A 250 -13.61 -6.46 24.09
CA PRO A 250 -13.70 -6.83 25.49
C PRO A 250 -13.72 -5.58 26.39
N LYS A 251 -14.43 -5.66 27.51
CA LYS A 251 -14.57 -4.55 28.46
C LYS A 251 -13.24 -4.03 28.98
N SER A 252 -12.26 -4.92 29.19
CA SER A 252 -10.92 -4.57 29.67
C SER A 252 -10.13 -3.73 28.67
N PHE A 253 -10.34 -3.91 27.37
CA PHE A 253 -9.75 -3.08 26.34
C PHE A 253 -10.43 -1.70 26.30
N LEU A 254 -11.77 -1.68 26.30
CA LEU A 254 -12.55 -0.44 26.27
C LEU A 254 -12.32 0.44 27.50
N ALA A 255 -12.04 -0.15 28.67
CA ALA A 255 -11.71 0.60 29.88
C ALA A 255 -10.43 1.45 29.75
N ILE A 256 -9.51 1.07 28.85
CA ILE A 256 -8.21 1.74 28.68
C ILE A 256 -8.16 2.53 27.37
N HIS A 257 -8.75 2.00 26.30
CA HIS A 257 -8.66 2.55 24.95
C HIS A 257 -10.01 2.97 24.35
N GLY A 258 -11.11 2.85 25.10
CA GLY A 258 -12.45 3.20 24.65
C GLY A 258 -12.49 4.61 24.07
N ASP A 259 -12.07 5.61 24.86
CA ASP A 259 -12.03 7.03 24.46
C ASP A 259 -11.28 7.26 23.14
N ARG A 260 -10.17 6.55 22.93
CA ARG A 260 -9.36 6.65 21.69
C ARG A 260 -10.05 6.01 20.50
N MET A 261 -10.79 4.92 20.72
CA MET A 261 -11.44 4.15 19.66
C MET A 261 -12.78 4.75 19.24
N ARG A 262 -13.45 5.52 20.09
CA ARG A 262 -14.79 6.02 19.78
C ARG A 262 -14.87 6.85 18.49
N PRO A 263 -13.95 7.77 18.16
CA PRO A 263 -13.95 8.51 16.89
C PRO A 263 -14.03 7.59 15.66
N VAL A 264 -13.19 6.56 15.63
CA VAL A 264 -13.14 5.59 14.52
C VAL A 264 -14.38 4.70 14.48
N TRP A 265 -14.99 4.43 15.64
CA TRP A 265 -16.15 3.56 15.75
C TRP A 265 -17.49 4.27 15.56
N ASP A 266 -17.53 5.61 15.60
CA ASP A 266 -18.70 6.41 15.25
C ASP A 266 -18.89 6.51 13.73
N THR A 267 -19.23 5.39 13.12
CA THR A 267 -19.34 5.25 11.67
C THR A 267 -20.60 5.90 11.06
N ASN A 268 -21.39 6.64 11.85
CA ASN A 268 -22.65 7.24 11.38
C ASN A 268 -22.43 8.34 10.34
N ASN A 269 -21.24 8.92 10.32
CA ASN A 269 -20.88 10.00 9.42
C ASN A 269 -20.24 9.51 8.09
N GLY A 270 -20.05 8.20 7.94
CA GLY A 270 -19.53 7.58 6.71
C GLY A 270 -18.04 7.25 6.77
N MET A 271 -17.42 7.06 5.60
CA MET A 271 -16.01 6.63 5.51
C MET A 271 -15.02 7.80 5.56
N ALA A 272 -15.45 9.01 5.17
CA ALA A 272 -14.61 10.21 5.22
C ALA A 272 -14.10 10.47 6.65
N ASP A 273 -14.99 10.43 7.65
CA ASP A 273 -14.63 10.60 9.05
C ASP A 273 -13.66 9.52 9.57
N VAL A 274 -13.83 8.27 9.13
CA VAL A 274 -12.90 7.18 9.48
C VAL A 274 -11.52 7.46 8.89
N SER A 275 -11.46 7.98 7.67
CA SER A 275 -10.21 8.42 7.05
C SER A 275 -9.59 9.61 7.78
N GLU A 276 -10.39 10.60 8.17
CA GLU A 276 -9.94 11.79 8.89
C GLU A 276 -9.27 11.45 10.22
N CYS A 277 -9.77 10.41 10.91
CA CYS A 277 -9.18 9.90 12.16
C CYS A 277 -7.75 9.35 11.99
N LEU A 278 -7.29 9.10 10.76
CA LEU A 278 -5.96 8.56 10.43
C LEU A 278 -4.99 9.65 9.93
N TYR A 279 -5.36 10.93 9.96
CA TYR A 279 -4.44 12.02 9.65
C TYR A 279 -3.91 12.69 10.91
N PHE A 280 -2.63 13.07 10.86
CA PHE A 280 -2.02 13.92 11.88
C PHE A 280 -1.64 15.27 11.27
N PRO A 281 -2.26 16.37 11.72
CA PRO A 281 -1.76 17.70 11.38
C PRO A 281 -0.47 17.97 12.15
N ASP A 282 0.68 18.02 11.46
CA ASP A 282 1.90 18.51 12.09
C ASP A 282 1.75 20.02 12.35
N SER A 283 1.74 20.41 13.63
CA SER A 283 1.58 21.81 14.05
C SER A 283 2.77 22.71 13.67
N LYS A 284 3.89 22.14 13.19
CA LYS A 284 5.11 22.91 12.90
C LYS A 284 5.28 23.29 11.43
N VAL A 285 4.59 22.63 10.50
CA VAL A 285 4.71 22.94 9.06
C VAL A 285 3.32 22.93 8.44
N ALA A 286 2.79 24.12 8.16
CA ALA A 286 1.39 24.36 7.77
C ALA A 286 0.89 23.62 6.51
N ASN A 287 1.73 22.84 5.83
CA ASN A 287 1.40 22.11 4.59
C ASN A 287 1.84 20.64 4.56
N HIS A 288 2.38 20.08 5.65
CA HIS A 288 2.70 18.64 5.71
C HIS A 288 1.69 17.91 6.60
N THR A 289 0.77 17.19 5.95
CA THR A 289 0.00 16.15 6.63
C THR A 289 0.87 14.89 6.65
N GLU A 290 1.43 14.54 7.80
CA GLU A 290 2.08 13.23 7.93
C GLU A 290 0.99 12.16 7.87
N ARG A 291 1.06 11.32 6.84
CA ARG A 291 0.14 10.19 6.68
C ARG A 291 0.55 9.08 7.63
N CYS A 292 -0.44 8.45 8.24
CA CYS A 292 -0.24 7.23 8.99
C CYS A 292 0.26 6.08 8.10
N ALA A 293 0.86 5.07 8.73
CA ALA A 293 1.24 3.85 8.02
C ALA A 293 0.01 3.01 7.60
N LEU A 294 -1.16 3.24 8.19
CA LEU A 294 -2.45 2.78 7.70
C LEU A 294 -3.30 4.00 7.32
N ASN A 295 -3.83 4.00 6.10
CA ASN A 295 -4.77 5.02 5.62
C ASN A 295 -6.06 4.37 5.10
N VAL A 296 -7.10 5.18 4.94
CA VAL A 296 -8.32 4.82 4.23
C VAL A 296 -8.46 5.75 3.03
N ASN A 297 -8.11 5.28 1.83
CA ASN A 297 -8.09 6.14 0.65
C ASN A 297 -9.43 6.06 -0.08
N GLY A 298 -10.02 7.22 -0.35
CA GLY A 298 -11.21 7.35 -1.18
C GLY A 298 -10.87 7.59 -2.64
N HIS A 299 -11.51 6.85 -3.52
CA HIS A 299 -11.43 7.02 -4.97
C HIS A 299 -12.82 7.35 -5.51
N HIS A 300 -12.92 8.53 -6.13
CA HIS A 300 -14.13 8.99 -6.79
C HIS A 300 -14.08 8.68 -8.28
N TYR A 301 -15.03 7.89 -8.77
CA TYR A 301 -15.15 7.57 -10.20
C TYR A 301 -16.63 7.45 -10.56
N ASN A 302 -17.06 8.16 -11.62
CA ASN A 302 -18.46 8.22 -12.09
C ASN A 302 -19.47 8.47 -10.96
N ASP A 303 -19.24 9.50 -10.15
CA ASP A 303 -20.10 9.88 -9.02
C ASP A 303 -20.23 8.82 -7.90
N ILE A 304 -19.36 7.79 -7.92
CA ILE A 304 -19.30 6.74 -6.89
C ILE A 304 -17.98 6.84 -6.15
N TRP A 305 -18.06 6.91 -4.82
CA TRP A 305 -16.91 6.77 -3.94
C TRP A 305 -16.68 5.29 -3.61
N THR A 306 -15.45 4.86 -3.80
CA THR A 306 -14.94 3.57 -3.31
C THR A 306 -13.79 3.83 -2.34
N TYR A 307 -13.58 2.94 -1.38
CA TYR A 307 -12.54 3.12 -0.38
C TYR A 307 -11.69 1.87 -0.22
N THR A 308 -10.40 2.06 0.01
CA THR A 308 -9.40 1.01 0.25
C THR A 308 -8.68 1.25 1.57
N LEU A 309 -8.24 0.16 2.20
CA LEU A 309 -7.29 0.20 3.31
C LEU A 309 -5.88 0.18 2.72
N GLU A 310 -5.09 1.22 2.93
CA GLU A 310 -3.72 1.31 2.43
C GLU A 310 -2.73 1.08 3.59
N PHE A 311 -1.90 0.04 3.48
CA PHE A 311 -0.85 -0.27 4.43
C PHE A 311 0.52 0.12 3.86
N ARG A 312 1.26 0.98 4.55
CA ARG A 312 2.53 1.60 4.13
C ARG A 312 3.73 1.24 5.01
N HIS A 313 3.56 0.28 5.93
CA HIS A 313 4.58 -0.08 6.92
C HIS A 313 5.88 -0.62 6.31
N ALA A 314 5.77 -1.42 5.24
CA ALA A 314 6.89 -2.16 4.68
C ALA A 314 7.82 -1.29 3.83
N GLN A 315 9.10 -1.64 3.86
CA GLN A 315 10.07 -1.18 2.87
C GLN A 315 9.78 -1.86 1.51
N ALA A 316 10.15 -1.18 0.42
CA ALA A 316 10.15 -1.78 -0.90
C ALA A 316 10.99 -3.07 -0.93
N SER A 317 10.57 -4.04 -1.73
CA SER A 317 11.32 -5.29 -1.92
C SER A 317 10.95 -5.95 -3.25
N PHE A 318 11.96 -6.47 -3.95
CA PHE A 318 11.79 -7.36 -5.10
C PHE A 318 11.92 -8.85 -4.69
N ASN A 319 12.09 -9.14 -3.40
CA ASN A 319 12.05 -10.51 -2.88
C ASN A 319 10.62 -11.03 -2.92
N LYS A 320 10.38 -12.07 -3.74
CA LYS A 320 9.04 -12.59 -4.03
C LYS A 320 8.40 -13.17 -2.77
N GLU A 321 9.18 -13.87 -1.94
CA GLU A 321 8.70 -14.42 -0.67
C GLU A 321 8.29 -13.31 0.29
N PHE A 322 9.02 -12.19 0.35
CA PHE A 322 8.66 -11.06 1.21
C PHE A 322 7.34 -10.43 0.77
N VAL A 323 7.21 -10.09 -0.50
CA VAL A 323 5.99 -9.46 -1.04
C VAL A 323 4.78 -10.38 -0.81
N ALA A 324 4.93 -11.69 -1.06
CA ALA A 324 3.87 -12.67 -0.84
C ALA A 324 3.48 -12.79 0.65
N ASN A 325 4.45 -12.97 1.56
CA ASN A 325 4.17 -13.14 2.98
C ASN A 325 3.61 -11.85 3.62
N TRP A 326 4.13 -10.69 3.23
CA TRP A 326 3.64 -9.39 3.69
C TRP A 326 2.20 -9.16 3.24
N THR A 327 1.92 -9.31 1.95
CA THR A 327 0.57 -9.13 1.40
C THR A 327 -0.43 -10.11 2.04
N THR A 328 -0.02 -11.37 2.24
CA THR A 328 -0.87 -12.39 2.89
C THR A 328 -1.21 -12.04 4.35
N LEU A 329 -0.24 -11.48 5.10
CA LEU A 329 -0.48 -10.99 6.46
C LEU A 329 -1.53 -9.87 6.48
N LEU A 330 -1.43 -8.91 5.56
CA LEU A 330 -2.36 -7.79 5.47
C LEU A 330 -3.76 -8.23 5.03
N LEU A 331 -3.86 -9.16 4.07
CA LEU A 331 -5.12 -9.79 3.69
C LEU A 331 -5.78 -10.52 4.88
N ALA A 332 -4.98 -11.23 5.69
CA ALA A 332 -5.49 -11.88 6.91
C ALA A 332 -6.06 -10.87 7.91
N ILE A 333 -5.37 -9.75 8.14
CA ILE A 333 -5.87 -8.66 9.00
C ILE A 333 -7.20 -8.11 8.46
N ALA A 334 -7.28 -7.84 7.15
CA ALA A 334 -8.50 -7.36 6.52
C ALA A 334 -9.66 -8.34 6.68
N LYS A 335 -9.42 -9.64 6.44
CA LYS A 335 -10.43 -10.71 6.60
C LYS A 335 -10.95 -10.80 8.03
N ILE A 336 -10.11 -10.68 9.05
CA ILE A 336 -10.55 -10.60 10.45
C ILE A 336 -11.48 -9.39 10.65
N GLY A 337 -11.15 -8.27 10.03
CA GLY A 337 -12.01 -7.08 9.94
C GLY A 337 -13.40 -7.33 9.35
N TYR A 338 -13.63 -8.46 8.67
CA TYR A 338 -14.92 -8.82 8.07
C TYR A 338 -15.72 -9.86 8.86
N LEU A 339 -15.16 -10.40 9.94
CA LEU A 339 -15.84 -11.37 10.79
C LEU A 339 -17.12 -10.82 11.44
N PRO A 340 -18.07 -11.68 11.84
CA PRO A 340 -19.16 -11.27 12.70
C PRO A 340 -18.66 -10.84 14.10
N ALA A 341 -19.50 -10.16 14.86
CA ALA A 341 -19.12 -9.57 16.15
C ALA A 341 -18.56 -10.59 17.16
N PRO A 342 -19.15 -11.78 17.37
CA PRO A 342 -18.63 -12.74 18.33
C PRO A 342 -17.21 -13.22 18.01
N GLU A 343 -16.95 -13.58 16.75
CA GLU A 343 -15.63 -14.08 16.31
C GLU A 343 -14.59 -12.96 16.33
N TYR A 344 -14.94 -11.77 15.86
CA TYR A 344 -14.07 -10.61 15.91
C TYR A 344 -13.69 -10.26 17.35
N LYS A 345 -14.66 -10.18 18.26
CA LYS A 345 -14.43 -9.86 19.67
C LYS A 345 -13.51 -10.86 20.35
N ALA A 346 -13.66 -12.15 20.06
CA ALA A 346 -12.79 -13.19 20.59
C ALA A 346 -11.33 -13.01 20.13
N ILE A 347 -11.11 -12.54 18.90
CA ILE A 347 -9.77 -12.26 18.39
C ILE A 347 -9.18 -11.01 19.06
N VAL A 348 -9.96 -9.93 19.17
CA VAL A 348 -9.54 -8.72 19.89
C VAL A 348 -9.17 -9.03 21.34
N GLU A 349 -9.94 -9.88 22.02
CA GLU A 349 -9.64 -10.32 23.38
C GLU A 349 -8.32 -11.07 23.49
N ARG A 350 -8.02 -11.96 22.53
CA ARG A 350 -6.73 -12.67 22.49
C ARG A 350 -5.57 -11.72 22.20
N LEU A 351 -5.70 -10.85 21.19
CA LEU A 351 -4.68 -9.84 20.87
C LEU A 351 -4.42 -8.94 22.09
N TRP A 352 -5.48 -8.43 22.71
CA TRP A 352 -5.41 -7.60 23.90
C TRP A 352 -4.74 -8.32 25.07
N SER A 353 -5.03 -9.61 25.27
CA SER A 353 -4.40 -10.40 26.34
C SER A 353 -2.87 -10.46 26.25
N VAL A 354 -2.33 -10.37 25.03
CA VAL A 354 -0.89 -10.33 24.76
C VAL A 354 -0.34 -8.92 24.96
N VAL A 355 -0.98 -7.90 24.38
CA VAL A 355 -0.38 -6.55 24.32
C VAL A 355 -0.65 -5.66 25.53
N LYS A 356 -1.63 -6.00 26.39
CA LYS A 356 -2.00 -5.19 27.56
C LYS A 356 -0.90 -4.99 28.60
N VAL A 357 0.11 -5.87 28.62
CA VAL A 357 1.28 -5.78 29.52
C VAL A 357 2.48 -5.11 28.87
N ASP A 358 2.28 -4.51 27.69
CA ASP A 358 3.29 -3.85 26.87
C ASP A 358 4.58 -4.69 26.67
N PRO A 359 4.45 -5.92 26.13
CA PRO A 359 5.62 -6.76 25.89
C PRO A 359 6.52 -6.18 24.80
N GLN A 360 7.81 -6.48 24.88
CA GLN A 360 8.73 -6.16 23.78
C GLN A 360 8.30 -6.90 22.50
N PRO A 361 8.48 -6.30 21.31
CA PRO A 361 8.09 -6.93 20.04
C PRO A 361 8.68 -8.33 19.84
N ARG A 362 9.97 -8.51 20.17
CA ARG A 362 10.68 -9.79 20.05
C ARG A 362 10.04 -10.95 20.85
N ASP A 363 9.36 -10.62 21.95
CA ASP A 363 8.78 -11.57 22.89
C ASP A 363 7.30 -11.88 22.56
N SER A 364 6.66 -11.08 21.70
CA SER A 364 5.21 -11.11 21.46
C SER A 364 4.80 -11.39 20.01
N TRP A 365 5.64 -11.06 19.02
CA TRP A 365 5.26 -11.13 17.61
C TRP A 365 4.76 -12.51 17.16
N ARG A 366 5.38 -13.62 17.62
CA ARG A 366 4.94 -14.99 17.27
C ARG A 366 3.52 -15.27 17.73
N TRP A 367 3.18 -14.85 18.96
CA TRP A 367 1.85 -15.02 19.51
C TRP A 367 0.81 -14.21 18.73
N LEU A 368 1.14 -12.96 18.40
CA LEU A 368 0.26 -12.10 17.59
C LEU A 368 0.04 -12.68 16.20
N LEU A 369 1.10 -13.12 15.51
CA LEU A 369 1.02 -13.74 14.20
C LEU A 369 0.14 -15.00 14.23
N ARG A 370 0.31 -15.87 15.25
CA ARG A 370 -0.53 -17.05 15.44
C ARG A 370 -1.98 -16.69 15.70
N ILE A 371 -2.27 -15.69 16.53
CA ILE A 371 -3.65 -15.25 16.78
C ILE A 371 -4.31 -14.80 15.47
N LEU A 372 -3.61 -14.01 14.64
CA LEU A 372 -4.12 -13.60 13.33
C LEU A 372 -4.32 -14.81 12.40
N SER A 373 -3.34 -15.72 12.33
CA SER A 373 -3.42 -16.91 11.48
C SER A 373 -4.60 -17.83 11.84
N HIS A 374 -4.90 -18.01 13.13
CA HIS A 374 -6.04 -18.82 13.58
C HIS A 374 -7.37 -18.04 13.55
N GLY A 375 -7.31 -16.72 13.48
CA GLY A 375 -8.49 -15.85 13.43
C GLY A 375 -9.16 -15.84 12.05
N VAL A 376 -8.42 -16.11 10.99
CA VAL A 376 -8.96 -16.23 9.63
C VAL A 376 -9.61 -17.61 9.46
N PRO A 377 -10.85 -17.71 8.94
CA PRO A 377 -11.48 -19.00 8.64
C PRO A 377 -10.63 -19.83 7.66
N GLN A 378 -10.50 -21.15 7.92
CA GLN A 378 -9.67 -22.05 7.10
C GLN A 378 -10.07 -22.07 5.61
N CYS A 379 -11.35 -21.84 5.30
CA CYS A 379 -11.86 -21.79 3.93
C CYS A 379 -11.29 -20.60 3.11
N GLU A 380 -10.74 -19.58 3.77
CA GLU A 380 -10.08 -18.46 3.09
C GLU A 380 -8.71 -18.87 2.51
N GLY A 381 -8.12 -20.00 2.94
CA GLY A 381 -6.87 -20.50 2.38
C GLY A 381 -5.63 -19.61 2.63
N LEU A 382 -5.74 -18.58 3.47
CA LEU A 382 -4.62 -17.72 3.85
C LEU A 382 -3.79 -18.40 4.94
N ARG A 383 -2.48 -18.57 4.68
CA ARG A 383 -1.55 -19.17 5.63
C ARG A 383 -0.42 -18.19 5.93
N LEU A 384 -0.22 -17.89 7.21
CA LEU A 384 0.88 -17.05 7.66
C LEU A 384 2.09 -17.94 7.99
N ASP A 385 3.22 -17.72 7.31
CA ASP A 385 4.44 -18.51 7.49
C ASP A 385 5.30 -17.94 8.63
N GLU A 386 5.12 -18.47 9.84
CA GLU A 386 5.95 -18.12 10.99
C GLU A 386 7.45 -18.42 10.75
N ALA A 387 7.77 -19.51 10.06
CA ALA A 387 9.16 -19.91 9.83
C ALA A 387 9.86 -18.95 8.86
N TYR A 388 9.13 -18.40 7.88
CA TYR A 388 9.61 -17.32 7.03
C TYR A 388 9.97 -16.08 7.86
N TRP A 389 9.02 -15.57 8.67
CA TRP A 389 9.24 -14.37 9.48
C TRP A 389 10.35 -14.54 10.50
N GLU A 390 10.49 -15.74 11.07
CA GLU A 390 11.59 -16.10 11.94
C GLU A 390 12.96 -15.97 11.24
N ARG A 391 13.10 -16.53 10.02
CA ARG A 391 14.33 -16.39 9.23
C ARG A 391 14.60 -14.92 8.92
N ARG A 392 13.55 -14.20 8.52
CA ARG A 392 13.63 -12.80 8.14
C ARG A 392 14.08 -11.87 9.27
N LEU A 393 13.58 -12.10 10.49
CA LEU A 393 14.00 -11.32 11.65
C LEU A 393 15.47 -11.59 12.01
N ARG A 394 15.93 -12.85 11.91
CA ARG A 394 17.35 -13.19 12.09
C ARG A 394 18.25 -12.52 11.05
N ASP A 395 17.80 -12.42 9.80
CA ASP A 395 18.51 -11.70 8.76
C ASP A 395 18.71 -10.22 9.15
N TYR A 396 17.70 -9.58 9.75
CA TYR A 396 17.83 -8.21 10.26
C TYR A 396 18.75 -8.10 11.48
N GLU A 397 18.68 -9.04 12.43
CA GLU A 397 19.55 -9.06 13.60
C GLU A 397 21.03 -9.21 13.21
N THR A 398 21.30 -10.02 12.19
CA THR A 398 22.65 -10.23 11.65
C THR A 398 23.08 -9.18 10.62
N LYS A 399 22.22 -8.19 10.33
CA LYS A 399 22.42 -7.16 9.28
C LYS A 399 22.63 -7.74 7.88
N SER A 400 22.17 -8.96 7.65
CA SER A 400 22.15 -9.62 6.34
C SER A 400 20.86 -9.26 5.60
N TYR A 401 20.74 -8.02 5.13
CA TYR A 401 19.51 -7.52 4.50
C TYR A 401 19.20 -8.26 3.19
N PRO A 402 18.12 -9.07 3.10
CA PRO A 402 17.92 -9.96 1.95
C PRO A 402 17.38 -9.27 0.71
N ASP A 403 16.88 -8.04 0.85
CA ASP A 403 16.23 -7.29 -0.23
C ASP A 403 17.21 -6.46 -1.05
N VAL A 404 18.36 -6.10 -0.46
CA VAL A 404 19.28 -5.09 -1.01
C VAL A 404 20.72 -5.52 -0.83
N PHE A 405 21.52 -5.44 -1.90
CA PHE A 405 22.96 -5.60 -1.88
C PHE A 405 23.59 -4.39 -2.57
N GLU A 406 24.37 -3.59 -1.84
CA GLU A 406 24.99 -2.35 -2.34
C GLU A 406 23.97 -1.36 -2.98
N GLY A 407 22.77 -1.28 -2.42
CA GLY A 407 21.68 -0.43 -2.93
C GLY A 407 20.83 -1.09 -4.03
N ARG A 408 21.36 -2.11 -4.71
CA ARG A 408 20.64 -2.86 -5.74
C ARG A 408 19.62 -3.81 -5.13
N ALA A 409 18.44 -3.87 -5.73
CA ALA A 409 17.41 -4.84 -5.38
C ALA A 409 17.88 -6.28 -5.66
N VAL A 410 17.65 -7.17 -4.70
CA VAL A 410 18.00 -8.58 -4.80
C VAL A 410 16.74 -9.39 -5.09
N LEU A 411 16.80 -10.19 -6.15
CA LEU A 411 15.80 -11.22 -6.41
C LEU A 411 16.11 -12.46 -5.56
N ARG A 412 15.19 -12.82 -4.68
CA ARG A 412 15.18 -14.11 -3.97
C ARG A 412 13.81 -14.74 -4.09
#